data_AF-A0A3M0BL82-F1
#
_entry.id   AF-A0A3M0BL82-F1
#
_cell.length_a   1.000
_cell.length_b   1.000
_cell.length_c   1.000
_cell.angle_alpha   90.00
_cell.angle_beta   90.00
_cell.angle_gamma   90.00
#
_symmetry.space_group_name_H-M   'P 1'
#
loop_
_entity.id
_entity.type
_entity.pdbx_description
1 polymer ?
#
loop_
_entity_poly.entity_id
_entity_poly.type
_entity_poly.pdbx_seq_one_letter_code
_entity_poly.pdbx_strand_id
1 'polypeptide(L)'
;MKRKAVALYSGGLDSTLAIKLIQQQGIEVIALHFYTGFCITETKRRRGEKKEDGSHYMNPALKYAAKYGFPLEIIDISEGYFDVIQNPKYGYGSNINPCIDCRAYMYKHAKKYMEEIGADFIISGEVLNQRPMSQHLKAMKIIEKESGVEGIVLKPLSAKLLPPTIPEIKGWVDREKLEGIVGRSRKRQLELAKKFGIDEYEQPAGGCCYLTDENFARKYKEVIFVENTISREELYLLTIGRHFRLPTKTKVIVTRNEGEGNFVKGISKNYWFAEPVGKGAVAIARPINGEVISEEDKKYIANLIARYSKTDEEGKIKVKISPPKKLENQFKQDIILGQRLEEAILESWRI
;
A
#
# COMPACT_ATOMS: atom_id res chain seq x y z
N MET A 1 14.60 27.99 23.76
CA MET A 1 14.47 27.31 22.46
C MET A 1 13.08 26.72 22.34
N LYS A 2 12.42 26.86 21.20
CA LYS A 2 11.13 26.22 20.93
C LYS A 2 11.37 24.72 20.76
N ARG A 3 10.62 23.87 21.49
CA ARG A 3 10.73 22.41 21.40
C ARG A 3 10.27 21.93 20.04
N LYS A 4 10.86 20.84 19.55
CA LYS A 4 10.55 20.26 18.24
C LYS A 4 10.22 18.77 18.38
N ALA A 5 9.21 18.31 17.66
CA ALA A 5 8.81 16.92 17.62
C ALA A 5 8.60 16.44 16.18
N VAL A 6 8.80 15.16 15.94
CA VAL A 6 8.45 14.51 14.67
C VAL A 6 7.17 13.72 14.84
N ALA A 7 6.25 13.76 13.87
CA ALA A 7 4.97 13.08 13.96
C ALA A 7 4.79 12.07 12.83
N LEU A 8 4.48 10.81 13.17
CA LEU A 8 4.11 9.85 12.14
C LEU A 8 2.74 10.19 11.55
N TYR A 9 2.74 10.50 10.26
CA TYR A 9 1.59 11.07 9.58
C TYR A 9 1.12 10.19 8.42
N SER A 10 -0.10 9.66 8.55
CA SER A 10 -0.71 8.80 7.53
C SER A 10 -1.67 9.53 6.59
N GLY A 11 -1.91 10.83 6.79
CA GLY A 11 -3.00 11.57 6.14
C GLY A 11 -4.39 11.33 6.76
N GLY A 12 -4.46 10.52 7.83
CA GLY A 12 -5.72 10.21 8.51
C GLY A 12 -6.11 11.23 9.58
N LEU A 13 -7.34 11.10 10.08
CA LEU A 13 -7.87 11.93 11.17
C LEU A 13 -7.01 11.85 12.43
N ASP A 14 -6.69 10.64 12.89
CA ASP A 14 -6.07 10.43 14.20
C ASP A 14 -4.66 11.07 14.27
N SER A 15 -3.85 10.94 13.20
CA SER A 15 -2.55 11.60 13.13
C SER A 15 -2.65 13.13 13.00
N THR A 16 -3.67 13.63 12.30
CA THR A 16 -3.90 15.09 12.18
C THR A 16 -4.28 15.69 13.55
N LEU A 17 -5.16 15.02 14.30
CA LEU A 17 -5.54 15.44 15.65
C LEU A 17 -4.36 15.44 16.62
N ALA A 18 -3.53 14.39 16.57
CA ALA A 18 -2.34 14.31 17.41
C ALA A 18 -1.36 15.47 17.16
N ILE A 19 -1.13 15.83 15.89
CA ILE A 19 -0.31 17.00 15.53
C ILE A 19 -0.93 18.28 16.08
N LYS A 20 -2.24 18.48 15.89
CA LYS A 20 -2.93 19.70 16.34
C LYS A 20 -2.93 19.88 17.85
N LEU A 21 -3.10 18.81 18.62
CA LEU A 21 -3.01 18.85 20.08
C LEU A 21 -1.64 19.32 20.55
N ILE A 22 -0.57 18.89 19.90
CA ILE A 22 0.80 19.27 20.27
C ILE A 22 1.16 20.68 19.78
N GLN A 23 0.72 21.06 18.58
CA GLN A 23 0.90 22.43 18.08
C GLN A 23 0.20 23.47 18.99
N GLN A 24 -0.97 23.15 19.54
CA GLN A 24 -1.68 24.03 20.49
C GLN A 24 -0.92 24.28 21.79
N GLN A 25 0.08 23.46 22.10
CA GLN A 25 0.97 23.66 23.25
C GLN A 25 2.23 24.45 22.89
N GLY A 26 2.32 25.00 21.68
CA GLY A 26 3.45 25.84 21.24
C GLY A 26 4.68 25.05 20.75
N ILE A 27 4.54 23.73 20.55
CA ILE A 27 5.63 22.86 20.09
C ILE A 27 5.63 22.81 18.57
N GLU A 28 6.82 22.90 17.97
CA GLU A 28 7.00 22.74 16.53
C GLU A 28 6.89 21.25 16.15
N VAL A 29 6.09 20.93 15.14
CA VAL A 29 5.86 19.55 14.72
C VAL A 29 6.17 19.41 13.24
N ILE A 30 7.06 18.48 12.91
CA ILE A 30 7.37 18.06 11.54
C ILE A 30 6.71 16.71 11.30
N ALA A 31 5.77 16.66 10.37
CA ALA A 31 5.10 15.43 10.00
C ALA A 31 6.01 14.58 9.10
N LEU A 32 6.03 13.26 9.33
CA LEU A 32 6.74 12.27 8.54
C LEU A 32 5.73 11.34 7.88
N HIS A 33 5.72 11.33 6.55
CA HIS A 33 4.96 10.38 5.76
C HIS A 33 5.87 9.34 5.13
N PHE A 34 5.68 8.07 5.49
CA PHE A 34 6.50 6.98 4.99
C PHE A 34 5.90 6.37 3.73
N TYR A 35 6.69 6.35 2.65
CA TYR A 35 6.34 5.62 1.44
C TYR A 35 6.88 4.19 1.52
N THR A 36 5.97 3.23 1.63
CA THR A 36 6.29 1.79 1.71
C THR A 36 6.19 1.08 0.35
N GLY A 37 5.64 1.73 -0.67
CA GLY A 37 5.26 1.10 -1.95
C GLY A 37 3.90 0.40 -1.95
N PHE A 38 3.23 0.27 -0.79
CA PHE A 38 1.97 -0.47 -0.66
C PHE A 38 0.75 0.40 -0.35
N CYS A 39 0.89 1.72 -0.40
CA CYS A 39 -0.25 2.62 -0.31
C CYS A 39 -1.04 2.60 -1.62
N ILE A 40 -2.33 2.26 -1.57
CA ILE A 40 -3.19 2.12 -2.75
C ILE A 40 -3.28 3.43 -3.52
N THR A 41 -3.62 4.52 -2.83
CA THR A 41 -3.78 5.86 -3.41
C THR A 41 -2.49 6.34 -4.07
N GLU A 42 -1.35 6.18 -3.39
CA GLU A 42 -0.05 6.61 -3.92
C GLU A 42 0.39 5.75 -5.12
N THR A 43 0.13 4.44 -5.07
CA THR A 43 0.44 3.54 -6.19
C THR A 43 -0.38 3.90 -7.42
N LYS A 44 -1.70 4.12 -7.26
CA LYS A 44 -2.58 4.56 -8.35
C LYS A 44 -2.15 5.92 -8.91
N ARG A 45 -1.79 6.88 -8.03
CA ARG A 45 -1.26 8.19 -8.42
C ARG A 45 -0.01 8.06 -9.27
N ARG A 46 0.98 7.28 -8.83
CA ARG A 46 2.26 7.09 -9.54
C ARG A 46 2.08 6.41 -10.91
N ARG A 47 1.04 5.59 -11.07
CA ARG A 47 0.65 5.01 -12.38
C ARG A 47 -0.17 5.94 -13.27
N GLY A 48 -0.49 7.15 -12.81
CA GLY A 48 -1.31 8.10 -13.57
C GLY A 48 -2.78 7.68 -13.68
N GLU A 49 -3.25 6.78 -12.82
CA GLU A 49 -4.67 6.41 -12.79
C GLU A 49 -5.54 7.61 -12.37
N LYS A 50 -6.77 7.63 -12.89
CA LYS A 50 -7.78 8.63 -12.55
C LYS A 50 -8.86 8.00 -11.67
N LYS A 51 -9.51 8.84 -10.88
CA LYS A 51 -10.72 8.46 -10.15
C LYS A 51 -11.91 8.36 -11.10
N GLU A 52 -13.03 7.85 -10.60
CA GLU A 52 -14.29 7.73 -11.34
C GLU A 52 -14.81 9.09 -11.84
N ASP A 53 -14.54 10.17 -11.09
CA ASP A 53 -14.86 11.55 -11.46
C ASP A 53 -13.88 12.17 -12.49
N GLY A 54 -12.88 11.41 -12.96
CA GLY A 54 -11.87 11.86 -13.91
C GLY A 54 -10.71 12.68 -13.29
N SER A 55 -10.77 12.98 -11.99
CA SER A 55 -9.70 13.69 -11.29
C SER A 55 -8.49 12.79 -11.01
N HIS A 56 -7.33 13.41 -10.83
CA HIS A 56 -6.12 12.69 -10.46
C HIS A 56 -6.13 12.34 -8.97
N TYR A 57 -5.54 11.18 -8.63
CA TYR A 57 -5.24 10.89 -7.24
C TYR A 57 -4.22 11.91 -6.69
N MET A 58 -4.50 12.43 -5.50
CA MET A 58 -3.56 13.25 -4.74
C MET A 58 -3.03 12.43 -3.57
N ASN A 59 -1.79 12.69 -3.17
CA ASN A 59 -1.28 12.12 -1.93
C ASN A 59 -2.03 12.75 -0.75
N PRO A 60 -2.78 11.97 0.06
CA PRO A 60 -3.59 12.53 1.14
C PRO A 60 -2.75 13.25 2.20
N ALA A 61 -1.55 12.74 2.48
CA ALA A 61 -0.67 13.38 3.45
C ALA A 61 -0.25 14.77 2.99
N LEU A 62 0.18 14.93 1.73
CA LEU A 62 0.51 16.25 1.18
C LEU A 62 -0.69 17.20 1.19
N LYS A 63 -1.86 16.71 0.73
CA LYS A 63 -3.10 17.49 0.68
C LYS A 63 -3.45 18.06 2.05
N TYR A 64 -3.50 17.21 3.06
CA TYR A 64 -3.98 17.60 4.39
C TYR A 64 -2.90 18.31 5.21
N ALA A 65 -1.61 18.03 5.00
CA ALA A 65 -0.54 18.83 5.58
C ALA A 65 -0.59 20.28 5.11
N ALA A 66 -0.81 20.49 3.80
CA ALA A 66 -1.01 21.83 3.24
C ALA A 66 -2.29 22.49 3.78
N LYS A 67 -3.43 21.78 3.77
CA LYS A 67 -4.71 22.30 4.25
C LYS A 67 -4.66 22.72 5.72
N TYR A 68 -4.03 21.91 6.56
CA TYR A 68 -3.99 22.13 8.00
C TYR A 68 -2.72 22.82 8.50
N GLY A 69 -1.79 23.18 7.62
CA GLY A 69 -0.64 24.03 7.98
C GLY A 69 0.36 23.37 8.93
N PHE A 70 0.98 22.27 8.49
CA PHE A 70 2.19 21.75 9.14
C PHE A 70 3.20 21.23 8.09
N PRO A 71 4.51 21.37 8.35
CA PRO A 71 5.52 20.86 7.45
C PRO A 71 5.46 19.34 7.37
N LEU A 72 5.68 18.80 6.17
CA LEU A 72 5.64 17.39 5.87
C LEU A 72 6.90 16.96 5.12
N GLU A 73 7.56 15.93 5.64
CA GLU A 73 8.64 15.22 4.97
C GLU A 73 8.14 13.86 4.48
N ILE A 74 8.49 13.49 3.25
CA ILE A 74 8.16 12.17 2.68
C ILE A 74 9.42 11.33 2.65
N ILE A 75 9.45 10.25 3.43
CA ILE A 75 10.60 9.35 3.53
C ILE A 75 10.28 8.06 2.77
N ASP A 76 11.05 7.76 1.72
CA ASP A 76 10.98 6.48 1.01
C ASP A 76 11.66 5.40 1.84
N ILE A 77 10.88 4.41 2.28
CA ILE A 77 11.36 3.25 3.01
C ILE A 77 11.05 1.94 2.26
N SER A 78 10.63 2.04 1.00
CA SER A 78 10.11 0.92 0.20
C SER A 78 11.16 -0.15 -0.10
N GLU A 79 12.45 0.20 -0.05
CA GLU A 79 13.56 -0.71 -0.32
C GLU A 79 13.67 -1.81 0.74
N GLY A 80 13.75 -1.45 2.02
CA GLY A 80 13.81 -2.43 3.11
C GLY A 80 12.44 -2.96 3.54
N TYR A 81 11.35 -2.36 3.08
CA TYR A 81 9.99 -2.76 3.48
C TYR A 81 9.57 -4.11 2.90
N PHE A 82 10.21 -4.57 1.84
CA PHE A 82 9.97 -5.91 1.27
C PHE A 82 10.23 -7.02 2.29
N ASP A 83 11.34 -6.94 3.03
CA ASP A 83 11.72 -7.93 4.05
C ASP A 83 10.73 -7.94 5.23
N VAL A 84 10.23 -6.76 5.63
CA VAL A 84 9.19 -6.62 6.66
C VAL A 84 7.91 -7.40 6.29
N ILE A 85 7.61 -7.49 5.00
CA ILE A 85 6.46 -8.27 4.51
C ILE A 85 6.82 -9.75 4.45
N GLN A 86 7.97 -10.13 3.89
CA GLN A 86 8.33 -11.54 3.70
C GLN A 86 8.56 -12.28 5.03
N ASN A 87 9.23 -11.63 5.98
CA ASN A 87 9.72 -12.24 7.21
C ASN A 87 9.21 -11.50 8.46
N PRO A 88 7.88 -11.42 8.69
CA PRO A 88 7.36 -10.68 9.83
C PRO A 88 7.60 -11.44 11.14
N LYS A 89 8.29 -10.82 12.10
CA LYS A 89 8.61 -11.43 13.40
C LYS A 89 7.36 -11.71 14.23
N TYR A 90 6.31 -10.89 14.06
CA TYR A 90 5.06 -11.01 14.80
C TYR A 90 3.89 -11.55 13.97
N GLY A 91 4.18 -12.05 12.77
CA GLY A 91 3.20 -12.60 11.85
C GLY A 91 2.29 -11.57 11.18
N TYR A 92 1.27 -12.07 10.48
CA TYR A 92 0.29 -11.24 9.78
C TYR A 92 -1.00 -11.05 10.59
N GLY A 93 -1.73 -9.97 10.29
CA GLY A 93 -3.08 -9.76 10.81
C GLY A 93 -4.13 -10.56 10.03
N SER A 94 -5.29 -9.95 9.76
CA SER A 94 -6.37 -10.61 9.01
C SER A 94 -5.99 -11.00 7.59
N ASN A 95 -5.07 -10.27 6.96
CA ASN A 95 -4.59 -10.51 5.61
C ASN A 95 -3.07 -10.75 5.63
N ILE A 96 -2.28 -9.99 4.88
CA ILE A 96 -0.82 -10.08 4.89
C ILE A 96 -0.19 -8.82 5.48
N ASN A 97 -0.90 -8.21 6.43
CA ASN A 97 -0.50 -6.96 7.08
C ASN A 97 0.34 -7.23 8.33
N PRO A 98 1.67 -6.99 8.33
CA PRO A 98 2.53 -7.18 9.48
C PRO A 98 2.55 -5.90 10.34
N CYS A 99 1.41 -5.52 10.93
CA CYS A 99 1.24 -4.17 11.47
C CYS A 99 2.20 -3.83 12.63
N ILE A 100 2.65 -4.81 13.40
CA ILE A 100 3.62 -4.60 14.48
C ILE A 100 5.00 -4.30 13.88
N ASP A 101 5.50 -5.16 12.99
CA ASP A 101 6.79 -5.00 12.32
C ASP A 101 6.83 -3.72 11.46
N CYS A 102 5.77 -3.46 10.71
CA CYS A 102 5.57 -2.23 9.94
C CYS A 102 5.75 -0.98 10.82
N ARG A 103 5.11 -0.97 11.99
CA ARG A 103 5.14 0.19 12.88
C ARG A 103 6.51 0.36 13.53
N ALA A 104 7.13 -0.74 13.98
CA ALA A 104 8.49 -0.72 14.53
C ALA A 104 9.48 -0.20 13.47
N TYR A 105 9.35 -0.64 12.23
CA TYR A 105 10.19 -0.19 11.13
C TYR A 105 10.02 1.33 10.86
N MET A 106 8.79 1.84 10.85
CA MET A 106 8.52 3.28 10.73
C MET A 106 9.09 4.09 11.91
N TYR A 107 8.97 3.60 13.15
CA TYR A 107 9.57 4.28 14.31
C TYR A 107 11.09 4.30 14.27
N LYS A 108 11.72 3.23 13.78
CA LYS A 108 13.19 3.21 13.61
C LYS A 108 13.65 4.31 12.66
N HIS A 109 12.93 4.53 11.56
CA HIS A 109 13.24 5.63 10.62
C HIS A 109 12.86 7.00 11.17
N ALA A 110 11.73 7.10 11.89
CA ALA A 110 11.35 8.36 12.55
C ALA A 110 12.38 8.79 13.60
N LYS A 111 12.96 7.84 14.35
CA LYS A 111 14.04 8.09 15.30
C LYS A 111 15.28 8.66 14.62
N LYS A 112 15.73 8.06 13.51
CA LYS A 112 16.88 8.55 12.74
C LYS A 112 16.66 10.00 12.31
N TYR A 113 15.50 10.29 11.69
CA TYR A 113 15.18 11.64 11.26
C TYR A 113 15.04 12.62 12.43
N MET A 114 14.47 12.18 13.56
CA MET A 114 14.38 12.99 14.78
C MET A 114 15.78 13.41 15.27
N GLU A 115 16.74 12.47 15.29
CA GLU A 115 18.12 12.73 15.67
C GLU A 115 18.82 13.68 14.69
N GLU A 116 18.63 13.49 13.38
CA GLU A 116 19.20 14.34 12.32
C GLU A 116 18.80 15.82 12.45
N ILE A 117 17.53 16.10 12.79
CA ILE A 117 17.00 17.47 12.88
C ILE A 117 17.06 18.07 14.29
N GLY A 118 17.59 17.31 15.27
CA GLY A 118 17.64 17.70 16.68
C GLY A 118 16.27 17.85 17.33
N ALA A 119 15.29 17.03 16.97
CA ALA A 119 13.98 17.00 17.62
C ALA A 119 14.01 16.23 18.95
N ASP A 120 13.14 16.62 19.88
CA ASP A 120 13.15 16.14 21.26
C ASP A 120 12.38 14.81 21.45
N PHE A 121 11.32 14.56 20.68
CA PHE A 121 10.45 13.38 20.83
C PHE A 121 9.62 13.05 19.58
N ILE A 122 8.97 11.89 19.59
CA ILE A 122 8.13 11.38 18.49
C ILE A 122 6.65 11.43 18.89
N ILE A 123 5.78 11.77 17.95
CA ILE A 123 4.32 11.81 18.09
C ILE A 123 3.69 10.72 17.22
N SER A 124 2.69 10.06 17.78
CA SER A 124 1.89 9.05 17.11
C SER A 124 0.39 9.28 17.36
N GLY A 125 -0.42 9.20 16.30
CA GLY A 125 -1.88 9.25 16.39
C GLY A 125 -2.53 7.93 16.86
N GLU A 126 -1.79 7.02 17.47
CA GLU A 126 -2.35 5.74 17.92
C GLU A 126 -3.27 5.90 19.14
N VAL A 127 -4.43 5.23 19.07
CA VAL A 127 -5.42 5.19 20.15
C VAL A 127 -5.41 3.80 20.77
N LEU A 128 -5.37 3.73 22.10
CA LEU A 128 -5.32 2.47 22.83
C LEU A 128 -6.53 1.59 22.48
N ASN A 129 -6.30 0.32 22.14
CA ASN A 129 -7.30 -0.68 21.75
C ASN A 129 -8.18 -0.30 20.54
N GLN A 130 -7.78 0.69 19.72
CA GLN A 130 -8.55 1.04 18.52
C GLN A 130 -8.29 0.06 17.36
N ARG A 131 -7.08 -0.50 17.25
CA ARG A 131 -6.73 -1.56 16.29
C ARG A 131 -6.31 -2.85 17.02
N PRO A 132 -6.89 -4.01 16.67
CA PRO A 132 -6.70 -5.25 17.41
C PRO A 132 -5.28 -5.81 17.35
N MET A 133 -4.54 -5.57 16.26
CA MET A 133 -3.20 -6.15 16.06
C MET A 133 -2.07 -5.29 16.65
N SER A 134 -2.10 -3.97 16.44
CA SER A 134 -0.95 -3.10 16.73
C SER A 134 -1.15 -2.12 17.87
N GLN A 135 -2.39 -1.85 18.29
CA GLN A 135 -2.70 -0.75 19.21
C GLN A 135 -3.19 -1.21 20.59
N HIS A 136 -2.99 -2.47 20.96
CA HIS A 136 -3.11 -2.88 22.35
C HIS A 136 -1.79 -2.63 23.10
N LEU A 137 -1.86 -2.49 24.43
CA LEU A 137 -0.71 -2.07 25.25
C LEU A 137 0.54 -2.93 25.04
N LYS A 138 0.38 -4.26 24.97
CA LYS A 138 1.49 -5.19 24.72
C LYS A 138 2.15 -4.96 23.36
N ALA A 139 1.37 -4.76 22.29
CA ALA A 139 1.93 -4.47 20.96
C ALA A 139 2.65 -3.12 20.95
N MET A 140 2.08 -2.07 21.55
CA MET A 140 2.72 -0.76 21.63
C MET A 140 4.09 -0.84 22.32
N LYS A 141 4.19 -1.57 23.44
CA LYS A 141 5.46 -1.80 24.14
C LYS A 141 6.47 -2.58 23.29
N ILE A 142 6.02 -3.62 22.59
CA ILE A 142 6.86 -4.39 21.66
C ILE A 142 7.41 -3.47 20.57
N ILE A 143 6.54 -2.69 19.93
CA ILE A 143 6.89 -1.77 18.85
C ILE A 143 7.95 -0.76 19.31
N GLU A 144 7.75 -0.14 20.48
CA GLU A 144 8.71 0.83 21.03
C GLU A 144 10.07 0.20 21.34
N LYS A 145 10.08 -1.00 21.94
CA LYS A 145 11.30 -1.74 22.25
C LYS A 145 12.06 -2.14 21.00
N GLU A 146 11.40 -2.74 20.02
CA GLU A 146 12.04 -3.20 18.76
C GLU A 146 12.59 -2.03 17.94
N SER A 147 11.99 -0.84 18.08
CA SER A 147 12.46 0.37 17.39
C SER A 147 13.42 1.24 18.22
N GLY A 148 13.66 0.90 19.48
CA GLY A 148 14.57 1.63 20.37
C GLY A 148 14.10 3.05 20.70
N VAL A 149 12.78 3.24 20.83
CA VAL A 149 12.11 4.53 21.09
C VAL A 149 11.27 4.50 22.39
N GLU A 150 11.61 3.58 23.29
CA GLU A 150 10.91 3.40 24.57
C GLU A 150 10.84 4.73 25.34
N GLY A 151 9.63 5.12 25.71
CA GLY A 151 9.38 6.33 26.50
C GLY A 151 9.49 7.66 25.77
N ILE A 152 9.93 7.72 24.50
CA ILE A 152 9.98 8.97 23.71
C ILE A 152 8.81 9.14 22.73
N VAL A 153 7.99 8.10 22.53
CA VAL A 153 6.83 8.17 21.62
C VAL A 153 5.58 8.59 22.38
N LEU A 154 5.24 9.87 22.30
CA LEU A 154 3.99 10.41 22.82
C LEU A 154 2.81 10.02 21.92
N LYS A 155 1.71 9.59 22.56
CA LYS A 155 0.44 9.25 21.89
C LYS A 155 -0.68 10.18 22.38
N PRO A 156 -0.79 11.42 21.85
CA PRO A 156 -1.65 12.47 22.42
C PRO A 156 -3.11 12.08 22.62
N LEU A 157 -3.63 11.19 21.77
CA LEU A 157 -5.02 10.75 21.81
C LEU A 157 -5.34 9.78 22.94
N SER A 158 -4.36 9.05 23.45
CA SER A 158 -4.52 8.02 24.48
C SER A 158 -3.60 8.23 25.70
N ALA A 159 -2.90 9.36 25.76
CA ALA A 159 -1.86 9.64 26.75
C ALA A 159 -2.32 9.47 28.19
N LYS A 160 -3.54 9.91 28.54
CA LYS A 160 -4.08 9.81 29.90
C LYS A 160 -4.27 8.36 30.38
N LEU A 161 -4.30 7.39 29.46
CA LEU A 161 -4.47 5.97 29.74
C LEU A 161 -3.16 5.17 29.69
N LEU A 162 -2.05 5.83 29.36
CA LEU A 162 -0.74 5.21 29.20
C LEU A 162 0.23 5.75 30.27
N PRO A 163 1.30 5.01 30.60
CA PRO A 163 2.38 5.54 31.44
C PRO A 163 2.92 6.86 30.85
N PRO A 164 3.27 7.84 31.69
CA PRO A 164 3.87 9.09 31.22
C PRO A 164 5.14 8.84 30.42
N THR A 165 5.25 9.52 29.29
CA THR A 165 6.44 9.52 28.44
C THR A 165 7.44 10.58 28.90
N ILE A 166 8.69 10.50 28.44
CA ILE A 166 9.74 11.47 28.72
C ILE A 166 9.31 12.93 28.45
N PRO A 167 8.65 13.29 27.32
CA PRO A 167 8.19 14.67 27.12
C PRO A 167 7.16 15.12 28.17
N GLU A 168 6.36 14.22 28.72
CA GLU A 168 5.42 14.55 29.81
C GLU A 168 6.15 14.71 31.14
N ILE A 169 7.04 13.76 31.48
CA ILE A 169 7.81 13.77 32.74
C ILE A 169 8.71 15.01 32.83
N LYS A 170 9.33 15.41 31.72
CA LYS A 170 10.20 16.61 31.66
C LYS A 170 9.41 17.92 31.56
N GLY A 171 8.08 17.87 31.58
CA GLY A 171 7.23 19.06 31.46
C GLY A 171 7.31 19.76 30.10
N TRP A 172 7.77 19.07 29.05
CA TRP A 172 7.78 19.62 27.70
C TRP A 172 6.38 19.65 27.11
N VAL A 173 5.56 18.67 27.48
CA VAL A 173 4.15 18.55 27.10
C VAL A 173 3.29 18.52 28.36
N ASP A 174 2.25 19.33 28.36
CA ASP A 174 1.22 19.36 29.39
C ASP A 174 0.23 18.21 29.15
N ARG A 175 0.32 17.18 30.00
CA ARG A 175 -0.50 15.97 29.96
C ARG A 175 -2.00 16.27 30.15
N GLU A 176 -2.35 17.33 30.88
CA GLU A 176 -3.76 17.67 31.13
C GLU A 176 -4.48 18.14 29.86
N LYS A 177 -3.73 18.72 28.91
CA LYS A 177 -4.22 19.11 27.58
C LYS A 177 -4.27 17.96 26.57
N LEU A 178 -3.91 16.74 26.98
CA LEU A 178 -4.00 15.54 26.15
C LEU A 178 -5.32 14.79 26.40
N GLU A 179 -5.53 13.73 25.63
CA GLU A 179 -6.78 12.97 25.64
C GLU A 179 -6.61 11.57 26.25
N GLY A 180 -7.75 10.96 26.59
CA GLY A 180 -7.86 9.61 27.15
C GLY A 180 -8.78 8.72 26.31
N ILE A 181 -8.61 8.75 24.99
CA ILE A 181 -9.45 7.97 24.07
C ILE A 181 -9.00 6.51 24.07
N VAL A 182 -9.98 5.60 24.09
CA VAL A 182 -9.78 4.15 24.03
C VAL A 182 -10.87 3.47 23.20
N GLY A 183 -10.50 2.37 22.57
CA GLY A 183 -11.40 1.51 21.82
C GLY A 183 -11.69 2.03 20.40
N ARG A 184 -12.69 1.42 19.77
CA ARG A 184 -13.00 1.63 18.34
C ARG A 184 -13.89 2.85 18.07
N SER A 185 -14.55 3.39 19.10
CA SER A 185 -15.40 4.56 18.94
C SER A 185 -14.59 5.75 18.41
N ARG A 186 -15.17 6.48 17.45
CA ARG A 186 -14.59 7.70 16.88
C ARG A 186 -15.29 8.98 17.34
N LYS A 187 -16.25 8.88 18.26
CA LYS A 187 -17.08 10.03 18.69
C LYS A 187 -16.22 11.20 19.15
N ARG A 188 -15.27 10.95 20.06
CA ARG A 188 -14.39 11.99 20.61
C ARG A 188 -13.46 12.60 19.55
N GLN A 189 -12.91 11.77 18.66
CA GLN A 189 -12.08 12.25 17.55
C GLN A 189 -12.86 13.17 16.62
N LEU A 190 -14.13 12.86 16.32
CA LEU A 190 -14.99 13.70 15.50
C LEU A 190 -15.34 15.03 16.19
N GLU A 191 -15.54 15.03 17.51
CA GLU A 191 -15.71 16.27 18.28
C GLU A 191 -14.45 17.16 18.21
N LEU A 192 -13.27 16.57 18.37
CA LEU A 192 -11.99 17.29 18.23
C LEU A 192 -11.78 17.79 16.81
N ALA A 193 -12.18 17.01 15.80
CA ALA A 193 -12.11 17.42 14.40
C ALA A 193 -12.89 18.71 14.18
N LYS A 194 -14.15 18.76 14.65
CA LYS A 194 -14.97 19.98 14.61
C LYS A 194 -14.32 21.15 15.35
N LYS A 195 -13.80 20.90 16.56
CA LYS A 195 -13.11 21.93 17.36
C LYS A 195 -11.89 22.52 16.65
N PHE A 196 -11.15 21.71 15.89
CA PHE A 196 -9.94 22.13 15.19
C PHE A 196 -10.18 22.56 13.74
N GLY A 197 -11.44 22.60 13.28
CA GLY A 197 -11.76 22.94 11.89
C GLY A 197 -11.27 21.90 10.89
N ILE A 198 -11.16 20.64 11.29
CA ILE A 198 -10.80 19.51 10.42
C ILE A 198 -12.10 18.95 9.83
N ASP A 199 -12.32 19.28 8.58
CA ASP A 199 -13.51 18.98 7.78
C ASP A 199 -13.24 17.89 6.71
N GLU A 200 -11.98 17.68 6.33
CA GLU A 200 -11.54 16.67 5.37
C GLU A 200 -10.37 15.83 5.90
N TYR A 201 -10.44 14.52 5.72
CA TYR A 201 -9.34 13.62 6.10
C TYR A 201 -9.47 12.30 5.34
N GLU A 202 -8.37 11.57 5.24
CA GLU A 202 -8.43 10.22 4.68
C GLU A 202 -9.23 9.34 5.63
N GLN A 203 -10.33 8.76 5.14
CA GLN A 203 -11.11 7.86 5.96
C GLN A 203 -10.35 6.55 6.16
N PRO A 204 -10.20 6.07 7.41
CA PRO A 204 -9.51 4.83 7.69
C PRO A 204 -10.41 3.62 7.46
N ALA A 205 -10.93 3.47 6.24
CA ALA A 205 -11.33 2.15 5.75
C ALA A 205 -10.03 1.32 5.63
N GLY A 206 -10.09 0.01 5.87
CA GLY A 206 -8.94 -0.90 5.69
C GLY A 206 -8.41 -1.01 4.24
N GLY A 207 -8.63 0.00 3.40
CA GLY A 207 -8.36 0.02 1.96
C GLY A 207 -7.40 1.12 1.50
N CYS A 208 -6.59 1.71 2.39
CA CYS A 208 -5.48 2.59 1.97
C CYS A 208 -4.16 1.83 1.74
N CYS A 209 -4.04 0.59 2.25
CA CYS A 209 -2.84 -0.25 2.14
C CYS A 209 -3.20 -1.57 1.46
N TYR A 210 -2.43 -1.97 0.45
CA TYR A 210 -2.64 -3.25 -0.24
C TYR A 210 -2.50 -4.45 0.70
N LEU A 211 -1.71 -4.36 1.77
CA LEU A 211 -1.48 -5.49 2.67
C LEU A 211 -2.70 -5.87 3.52
N THR A 212 -3.64 -4.94 3.67
CA THR A 212 -4.92 -5.17 4.35
C THR A 212 -6.03 -5.53 3.37
N ASP A 213 -5.78 -5.51 2.05
CA ASP A 213 -6.74 -5.88 1.01
C ASP A 213 -6.82 -7.40 0.84
N GLU A 214 -8.03 -7.95 0.84
CA GLU A 214 -8.26 -9.39 0.74
C GLU A 214 -7.86 -9.95 -0.63
N ASN A 215 -8.13 -9.21 -1.72
CA ASN A 215 -7.78 -9.66 -3.06
C ASN A 215 -6.26 -9.67 -3.24
N PHE A 216 -5.56 -8.66 -2.74
CA PHE A 216 -4.10 -8.65 -2.73
C PHE A 216 -3.53 -9.81 -1.92
N ALA A 217 -4.09 -10.08 -0.74
CA ALA A 217 -3.68 -11.21 0.10
C ALA A 217 -3.94 -12.56 -0.57
N ARG A 218 -5.05 -12.72 -1.30
CA ARG A 218 -5.37 -13.93 -2.07
C ARG A 218 -4.33 -14.19 -3.16
N LYS A 219 -4.00 -13.16 -3.95
CA LYS A 219 -2.92 -13.23 -4.96
C LYS A 219 -1.58 -13.57 -4.35
N TYR A 220 -1.25 -12.98 -3.21
CA TYR A 220 0.00 -13.26 -2.51
C TYR A 220 0.08 -14.71 -2.05
N LYS A 221 -0.98 -15.21 -1.40
CA LYS A 221 -1.05 -16.59 -0.91
C LYS A 221 -0.99 -17.59 -2.05
N GLU A 222 -1.63 -17.30 -3.20
CA GLU A 222 -1.55 -18.15 -4.39
C GLU A 222 -0.10 -18.26 -4.91
N VAL A 223 0.61 -17.14 -5.04
CA VAL A 223 2.01 -17.16 -5.48
C VAL A 223 2.88 -17.96 -4.53
N ILE A 224 2.78 -17.72 -3.23
CA ILE A 224 3.57 -18.46 -2.23
C ILE A 224 3.22 -19.96 -2.25
N PHE A 225 1.94 -20.32 -2.39
CA PHE A 225 1.51 -21.72 -2.46
C PHE A 225 2.07 -22.45 -3.68
N VAL A 226 2.13 -21.77 -4.83
CA VAL A 226 2.56 -22.38 -6.10
C VAL A 226 4.07 -22.32 -6.31
N GLU A 227 4.71 -21.22 -5.90
CA GLU A 227 6.09 -20.89 -6.26
C GLU A 227 7.05 -20.86 -5.05
N ASN A 228 6.54 -21.01 -3.82
CA ASN A 228 7.27 -20.97 -2.54
C ASN A 228 8.02 -19.67 -2.21
N THR A 229 8.23 -18.80 -3.17
CA THR A 229 8.89 -17.51 -3.01
C THR A 229 8.22 -16.46 -3.89
N ILE A 230 8.47 -15.19 -3.59
CA ILE A 230 8.01 -14.07 -4.39
C ILE A 230 9.13 -13.04 -4.47
N SER A 231 9.38 -12.48 -5.65
CA SER A 231 10.34 -11.38 -5.80
C SER A 231 9.71 -10.04 -5.44
N ARG A 232 10.54 -9.02 -5.19
CA ARG A 232 10.06 -7.65 -4.98
C ARG A 232 9.24 -7.11 -6.15
N GLU A 233 9.71 -7.39 -7.36
CA GLU A 233 9.02 -7.01 -8.60
C GLU A 233 7.65 -7.68 -8.68
N GLU A 234 7.58 -8.98 -8.41
CA GLU A 234 6.32 -9.72 -8.44
C GLU A 234 5.34 -9.26 -7.36
N LEU A 235 5.82 -8.99 -6.15
CA LEU A 235 4.99 -8.44 -5.08
C LEU A 235 4.37 -7.09 -5.50
N TYR A 236 5.12 -6.26 -6.22
CA TYR A 236 4.57 -5.03 -6.80
C TYR A 236 3.54 -5.31 -7.91
N LEU A 237 3.77 -6.32 -8.76
CA LEU A 237 2.81 -6.73 -9.81
C LEU A 237 1.48 -7.24 -9.24
N LEU A 238 1.41 -7.69 -8.00
CA LEU A 238 0.13 -8.06 -7.36
C LEU A 238 -0.83 -6.86 -7.24
N THR A 239 -0.30 -5.63 -7.24
CA THR A 239 -1.09 -4.39 -7.16
C THR A 239 -1.81 -4.03 -8.47
N ILE A 240 -1.47 -4.68 -9.58
CA ILE A 240 -2.04 -4.41 -10.90
C ILE A 240 -2.91 -5.56 -11.39
N GLY A 241 -3.88 -5.21 -12.23
CA GLY A 241 -4.59 -6.14 -13.07
C GLY A 241 -5.43 -7.21 -12.35
N ARG A 242 -5.98 -8.08 -13.19
CA ARG A 242 -6.64 -9.33 -12.85
C ARG A 242 -5.61 -10.44 -13.04
N HIS A 243 -5.47 -11.31 -12.05
CA HIS A 243 -4.46 -12.37 -12.06
C HIS A 243 -5.15 -13.69 -12.39
N PHE A 244 -4.55 -14.45 -13.28
CA PHE A 244 -5.01 -15.77 -13.68
C PHE A 244 -3.86 -16.76 -13.64
N ARG A 245 -4.17 -18.01 -13.31
CA ARG A 245 -3.26 -19.15 -13.43
C ARG A 245 -3.86 -20.10 -14.47
N LEU A 246 -3.17 -20.24 -15.60
CA LEU A 246 -3.58 -21.14 -16.68
C LEU A 246 -3.36 -22.61 -16.29
N PRO A 247 -3.97 -23.58 -17.01
CA PRO A 247 -3.79 -25.02 -16.73
C PRO A 247 -2.32 -25.47 -16.73
N THR A 248 -1.49 -24.85 -17.57
CA THR A 248 -0.03 -25.06 -17.66
C THR A 248 0.75 -24.46 -16.47
N LYS A 249 0.05 -23.80 -15.53
CA LYS A 249 0.56 -22.98 -14.43
C LYS A 249 1.22 -21.67 -14.85
N THR A 250 1.10 -21.27 -16.12
CA THR A 250 1.49 -19.93 -16.57
C THR A 250 0.64 -18.87 -15.88
N LYS A 251 1.29 -17.90 -15.23
CA LYS A 251 0.64 -16.75 -14.61
C LYS A 251 0.37 -15.68 -15.65
N VAL A 252 -0.84 -15.12 -15.68
CA VAL A 252 -1.23 -14.05 -16.59
C VAL A 252 -1.82 -12.90 -15.79
N ILE A 253 -1.37 -11.68 -16.08
CA ILE A 253 -1.90 -10.45 -15.50
C ILE A 253 -2.55 -9.64 -16.60
N VAL A 254 -3.87 -9.50 -16.55
CA VAL A 254 -4.66 -8.71 -17.52
C VAL A 254 -5.03 -7.37 -16.92
N THR A 255 -4.68 -6.29 -17.62
CA THR A 255 -4.91 -4.91 -17.15
C THR A 255 -6.39 -4.53 -17.08
N ARG A 256 -6.73 -3.63 -16.13
CA ARG A 256 -8.10 -3.17 -15.85
C ARG A 256 -8.40 -1.81 -16.45
N ASN A 257 -7.40 -0.96 -16.54
CA ASN A 257 -7.52 0.41 -16.99
C ASN A 257 -6.27 0.85 -17.77
N GLU A 258 -6.34 2.03 -18.37
CA GLU A 258 -5.28 2.58 -19.20
C GLU A 258 -3.97 2.84 -18.44
N GLY A 259 -4.04 3.28 -17.18
CA GLY A 259 -2.85 3.50 -16.34
C GLY A 259 -2.07 2.20 -16.09
N GLU A 260 -2.77 1.11 -15.78
CA GLU A 260 -2.16 -0.22 -15.72
C GLU A 260 -1.62 -0.67 -17.08
N GLY A 261 -2.35 -0.41 -18.16
CA GLY A 261 -1.92 -0.70 -19.53
C GLY A 261 -0.59 -0.03 -19.89
N ASN A 262 -0.45 1.25 -19.59
CA ASN A 262 0.77 2.01 -19.83
C ASN A 262 1.94 1.51 -18.97
N PHE A 263 1.68 1.20 -17.70
CA PHE A 263 2.68 0.60 -16.82
C PHE A 263 3.18 -0.75 -17.36
N VAL A 264 2.26 -1.64 -17.72
CA VAL A 264 2.58 -2.98 -18.25
C VAL A 264 3.34 -2.90 -19.57
N LYS A 265 2.98 -1.97 -20.46
CA LYS A 265 3.75 -1.70 -21.69
C LYS A 265 5.19 -1.30 -21.39
N GLY A 266 5.43 -0.50 -20.35
CA GLY A 266 6.77 -0.08 -19.94
C GLY A 266 7.69 -1.24 -19.51
N ILE A 267 7.12 -2.32 -18.97
CA ILE A 267 7.85 -3.52 -18.53
C ILE A 267 7.70 -4.72 -19.48
N SER A 268 7.04 -4.53 -20.62
CA SER A 268 6.70 -5.59 -21.59
C SER A 268 7.90 -6.44 -22.02
N LYS A 269 9.08 -5.83 -22.13
CA LYS A 269 10.33 -6.51 -22.53
C LYS A 269 10.80 -7.60 -21.56
N ASN A 270 10.29 -7.61 -20.33
CA ASN A 270 10.70 -8.58 -19.30
C ASN A 270 9.80 -9.83 -19.28
N TYR A 271 8.65 -9.80 -19.95
CA TYR A 271 7.61 -10.83 -19.88
C TYR A 271 7.12 -11.20 -21.28
N TRP A 272 6.34 -12.27 -21.40
CA TRP A 272 5.52 -12.45 -22.60
C TRP A 272 4.43 -11.39 -22.59
N PHE A 273 4.33 -10.60 -23.65
CA PHE A 273 3.42 -9.47 -23.72
C PHE A 273 2.33 -9.71 -24.75
N ALA A 274 1.07 -9.51 -24.36
CA ALA A 274 -0.08 -9.67 -25.24
C ALA A 274 -0.85 -8.35 -25.37
N GLU A 275 -1.11 -7.94 -26.61
CA GLU A 275 -1.92 -6.76 -26.93
C GLU A 275 -2.95 -7.03 -28.04
N PRO A 276 -4.16 -6.46 -27.93
CA PRO A 276 -5.16 -6.60 -28.99
C PRO A 276 -4.77 -5.75 -30.20
N VAL A 277 -5.05 -6.27 -31.41
CA VAL A 277 -5.08 -5.47 -32.64
C VAL A 277 -6.38 -4.67 -32.67
N GLY A 278 -6.48 -3.66 -31.80
CA GLY A 278 -7.70 -2.90 -31.56
C GLY A 278 -7.68 -2.20 -30.20
N LYS A 279 -8.87 -1.91 -29.66
CA LYS A 279 -9.01 -1.31 -28.33
C LYS A 279 -9.32 -2.39 -27.29
N GLY A 280 -8.54 -2.42 -26.20
CA GLY A 280 -8.79 -3.36 -25.11
C GLY A 280 -7.65 -3.43 -24.10
N ALA A 281 -7.79 -4.37 -23.17
CA ALA A 281 -6.77 -4.65 -22.17
C ALA A 281 -5.52 -5.28 -22.79
N VAL A 282 -4.36 -4.99 -22.21
CA VAL A 282 -3.10 -5.71 -22.45
C VAL A 282 -2.81 -6.67 -21.31
N ALA A 283 -1.94 -7.65 -21.55
CA ALA A 283 -1.51 -8.59 -20.53
C ALA A 283 -0.02 -8.89 -20.58
N ILE A 284 0.52 -9.30 -19.43
CA ILE A 284 1.82 -9.98 -19.34
C ILE A 284 1.62 -11.39 -18.82
N ALA A 285 2.47 -12.31 -19.29
CA ALA A 285 2.48 -13.70 -18.88
C ALA A 285 3.88 -14.15 -18.47
N ARG A 286 3.93 -15.02 -17.46
CA ARG A 286 5.15 -15.67 -16.97
C ARG A 286 4.87 -17.15 -16.72
N PRO A 287 5.55 -18.08 -17.41
CA PRO A 287 5.46 -19.50 -17.09
C PRO A 287 6.07 -19.77 -15.72
N ILE A 288 5.58 -20.80 -15.02
CA ILE A 288 6.14 -21.23 -13.73
C ILE A 288 7.54 -21.83 -13.90
N ASN A 289 7.75 -22.56 -15.00
CA ASN A 289 8.98 -23.29 -15.29
C ASN A 289 9.60 -22.74 -16.58
N GLY A 290 10.86 -22.31 -16.49
CA GLY A 290 11.59 -21.79 -17.65
C GLY A 290 11.07 -20.43 -18.12
N GLU A 291 11.27 -20.15 -19.41
CA GLU A 291 11.00 -18.83 -19.99
C GLU A 291 10.02 -18.87 -21.16
N VAL A 292 9.66 -20.06 -21.65
CA VAL A 292 8.86 -20.26 -22.86
C VAL A 292 7.44 -20.66 -22.47
N ILE A 293 6.45 -20.07 -23.14
CA ILE A 293 5.05 -20.47 -23.03
C ILE A 293 4.68 -21.40 -24.19
N SER A 294 3.74 -22.33 -23.96
CA SER A 294 3.27 -23.24 -25.01
C SER A 294 2.34 -22.54 -26.02
N GLU A 295 2.09 -23.17 -27.18
CA GLU A 295 1.07 -22.69 -28.12
C GLU A 295 -0.34 -22.66 -27.50
N GLU A 296 -0.60 -23.59 -26.57
CA GLU A 296 -1.84 -23.63 -25.80
C GLU A 296 -1.99 -22.41 -24.89
N ASP A 297 -0.91 -22.02 -24.19
CA ASP A 297 -0.89 -20.80 -23.38
C ASP A 297 -1.13 -19.56 -24.22
N LYS A 298 -0.49 -19.46 -25.39
CA LYS A 298 -0.70 -18.34 -26.31
C LYS A 298 -2.17 -18.24 -26.71
N LYS A 299 -2.85 -19.37 -26.95
CA LYS A 299 -4.29 -19.40 -27.25
C LYS A 299 -5.14 -18.97 -26.05
N TYR A 300 -4.84 -19.45 -24.85
CA TYR A 300 -5.53 -19.04 -23.62
C TYR A 300 -5.36 -17.55 -23.31
N ILE A 301 -4.15 -17.02 -23.48
CA ILE A 301 -3.85 -15.59 -23.33
C ILE A 301 -4.65 -14.77 -24.35
N ALA A 302 -4.70 -15.19 -25.62
CA ALA A 302 -5.48 -14.50 -26.64
C ALA A 302 -6.99 -14.46 -26.29
N ASN A 303 -7.52 -15.57 -25.74
CA ASN A 303 -8.90 -15.65 -25.31
C ASN A 303 -9.20 -14.77 -24.07
N LEU A 304 -8.25 -14.68 -23.12
CA LEU A 304 -8.32 -13.75 -21.98
C LEU A 304 -8.36 -12.30 -22.47
N ILE A 305 -7.50 -11.93 -23.42
CA ILE A 305 -7.51 -10.58 -24.02
C ILE A 305 -8.86 -10.30 -24.69
N ALA A 306 -9.42 -11.26 -25.44
CA ALA A 306 -10.73 -11.12 -26.07
C ALA A 306 -11.86 -10.84 -25.06
N ARG A 307 -11.84 -11.47 -23.88
CA ARG A 307 -12.82 -11.25 -22.80
C ARG A 307 -12.82 -9.80 -22.28
N TYR A 308 -11.67 -9.15 -22.27
CA TYR A 308 -11.46 -7.80 -21.72
C TYR A 308 -11.18 -6.73 -22.79
N SER A 309 -11.54 -7.01 -24.04
CA SER A 309 -11.35 -6.12 -25.18
C SER A 309 -12.64 -5.92 -25.97
N LYS A 310 -12.68 -4.89 -26.81
CA LYS A 310 -13.77 -4.71 -27.77
C LYS A 310 -13.57 -5.69 -28.93
N THR A 311 -14.44 -6.68 -29.05
CA THR A 311 -14.40 -7.73 -30.08
C THR A 311 -15.35 -7.43 -31.23
N ASP A 312 -15.29 -8.23 -32.29
CA ASP A 312 -16.35 -8.30 -33.32
C ASP A 312 -17.64 -8.96 -32.77
N GLU A 313 -18.65 -9.09 -33.65
CA GLU A 313 -19.96 -9.65 -33.35
C GLU A 313 -19.91 -11.12 -32.92
N GLU A 314 -18.91 -11.87 -33.37
CA GLU A 314 -18.67 -13.27 -32.99
C GLU A 314 -17.84 -13.40 -31.71
N GLY A 315 -17.48 -12.29 -31.06
CA GLY A 315 -16.68 -12.29 -29.85
C GLY A 315 -15.20 -12.57 -30.10
N LYS A 316 -14.68 -12.32 -31.30
CA LYS A 316 -13.30 -12.58 -31.69
C LYS A 316 -12.49 -11.29 -31.83
N ILE A 317 -11.17 -11.42 -31.66
CA ILE A 317 -10.18 -10.34 -31.88
C ILE A 317 -8.80 -10.93 -32.16
N LYS A 318 -8.04 -10.29 -33.06
CA LYS A 318 -6.62 -10.64 -33.27
C LYS A 318 -5.78 -10.09 -32.11
N VAL A 319 -4.90 -10.91 -31.56
CA VAL A 319 -4.03 -10.57 -30.43
C VAL A 319 -2.58 -10.80 -30.86
N LYS A 320 -1.74 -9.79 -30.69
CA LYS A 320 -0.29 -9.91 -30.86
C LYS A 320 0.31 -10.43 -29.57
N ILE A 321 1.14 -11.47 -29.65
CA ILE A 321 1.89 -12.00 -28.51
C ILE A 321 3.38 -11.89 -28.84
N SER A 322 4.10 -11.15 -28.01
CA SER A 322 5.53 -10.86 -28.17
C SER A 322 6.34 -11.57 -27.08
N PRO A 323 7.47 -12.20 -27.44
CA PRO A 323 8.37 -12.79 -26.45
C PRO A 323 9.08 -11.70 -25.62
N PRO A 324 9.58 -12.05 -24.42
CA PRO A 324 10.49 -11.17 -23.68
C PRO A 324 11.78 -10.94 -24.47
N LYS A 325 12.47 -9.82 -24.20
CA LYS A 325 13.68 -9.38 -24.93
C LYS A 325 14.77 -10.45 -25.02
N LYS A 326 14.95 -11.22 -23.95
CA LYS A 326 15.93 -12.32 -23.88
C LYS A 326 15.64 -13.47 -24.86
N LEU A 327 14.40 -13.60 -25.33
CA LEU A 327 13.94 -14.63 -26.26
C LEU A 327 13.63 -14.10 -27.67
N GLU A 328 13.79 -12.80 -27.94
CA GLU A 328 13.46 -12.16 -29.24
C GLU A 328 14.23 -12.76 -30.43
N ASN A 329 15.43 -13.31 -30.21
CA ASN A 329 16.21 -13.97 -31.26
C ASN A 329 15.73 -15.40 -31.59
N GLN A 330 14.98 -16.02 -30.67
CA GLN A 330 14.53 -17.42 -30.79
C GLN A 330 13.06 -17.50 -31.19
N PHE A 331 12.24 -16.57 -30.73
CA PHE A 331 10.80 -16.53 -30.99
C PHE A 331 10.44 -15.22 -31.67
N LYS A 332 9.53 -15.28 -32.64
CA LYS A 332 8.95 -14.10 -33.27
C LYS A 332 7.64 -13.73 -32.63
N GLN A 333 7.18 -12.51 -32.89
CA GLN A 333 5.84 -12.09 -32.52
C GLN A 333 4.80 -12.90 -33.31
N ASP A 334 3.83 -13.45 -32.59
CA ASP A 334 2.72 -14.19 -33.17
C ASP A 334 1.44 -13.34 -33.19
N ILE A 335 0.55 -13.62 -34.14
CA ILE A 335 -0.80 -13.06 -34.18
C ILE A 335 -1.80 -14.21 -34.09
N ILE A 336 -2.52 -14.25 -32.97
CA ILE A 336 -3.47 -15.33 -32.67
C ILE A 336 -4.87 -14.75 -32.60
N LEU A 337 -5.83 -15.47 -33.16
CA LEU A 337 -7.24 -15.13 -33.06
C LEU A 337 -7.76 -15.56 -31.69
N GLY A 338 -8.01 -14.60 -30.81
CA GLY A 338 -8.67 -14.82 -29.52
C GLY A 338 -10.19 -14.85 -29.67
N GLN A 339 -10.84 -15.65 -28.84
CA GLN A 339 -12.29 -15.74 -28.73
C GLN A 339 -12.69 -15.51 -27.27
N ARG A 340 -13.79 -14.79 -27.03
CA ARG A 340 -14.31 -14.53 -25.68
C ARG A 340 -14.49 -15.84 -24.91
N LEU A 341 -13.87 -15.89 -23.73
CA LEU A 341 -14.03 -17.00 -22.78
C LEU A 341 -15.40 -16.98 -22.14
N GLU A 342 -15.93 -18.18 -21.93
CA GLU A 342 -17.07 -18.40 -21.04
C GLU A 342 -16.70 -18.09 -19.58
N GLU A 343 -17.67 -17.62 -18.82
CA GLU A 343 -17.45 -17.18 -17.44
C GLU A 343 -16.98 -18.32 -16.54
N ALA A 344 -17.48 -19.54 -16.73
CA ALA A 344 -17.08 -20.71 -15.93
C ALA A 344 -15.59 -21.04 -16.07
N ILE A 345 -15.06 -20.98 -17.29
CA ILE A 345 -13.63 -21.21 -17.57
C ILE A 345 -12.80 -20.07 -16.99
N LEU A 346 -13.25 -18.83 -17.17
CA LEU A 346 -12.57 -17.64 -16.64
C LEU A 346 -12.40 -17.69 -15.12
N GLU A 347 -13.47 -18.05 -14.40
CA GLU A 347 -13.43 -18.18 -12.93
C GLU A 347 -12.58 -19.37 -12.47
N SER A 348 -12.50 -20.45 -13.27
CA SER A 348 -11.63 -21.59 -12.95
C SER A 348 -10.13 -21.23 -12.96
N TRP A 349 -9.75 -20.18 -13.70
CA TRP A 349 -8.36 -19.69 -13.77
C TRP A 349 -8.09 -18.48 -12.87
N ARG A 350 -9.13 -17.84 -12.33
CA ARG A 350 -8.99 -16.58 -11.59
C ARG A 350 -8.31 -16.83 -10.24
N ILE A 351 -7.38 -15.95 -9.90
CA ILE A 351 -6.70 -15.91 -8.60
C ILE A 351 -7.44 -15.00 -7.62
#